data_AF-A0A497PPS4-F1
#
_entry.id   AF-A0A497PPS4-F1
#
_cell.length_a   1.000
_cell.length_b   1.000
_cell.length_c   1.000
_cell.angle_alpha   90.00
_cell.angle_beta   90.00
_cell.angle_gamma   90.00
#
_symmetry.space_group_name_H-M   'P 1'
#
loop_
_entity.id
_entity.type
_entity.pdbx_description
1 polymer ?
#
loop_
_entity_poly.entity_id
_entity_poly.type
_entity_poly.pdbx_seq_one_letter_code
_entity_poly.pdbx_strand_id
1 'polypeptide(L)' 'MFFKDVSLDDAAQVISKHGGKVKGRSLITNDLVVIVPMEKISAIANEDFVQWIDTVPGPPKRENNR' A
#
# COMPACT_ATOMS: atom_id res chain seq x y z
N MET A 1 -22.98 0.27 13.06
CA MET A 1 -21.62 0.37 12.49
C MET A 1 -21.35 -0.93 11.77
N PHE A 2 -21.37 -0.93 10.44
CA PHE A 2 -21.07 -2.13 9.66
C PHE A 2 -19.58 -2.09 9.33
N PHE A 3 -18.78 -2.90 10.02
CA PHE A 3 -17.42 -3.20 9.57
C PHE A 3 -17.56 -4.15 8.38
N LYS A 4 -17.47 -3.61 7.17
CA LYS A 4 -17.28 -4.42 5.98
C LYS A 4 -15.81 -4.82 5.97
N ASP A 5 -15.54 -6.12 6.08
CA ASP A 5 -14.20 -6.65 5.81
C ASP A 5 -13.91 -6.39 4.33
N VAL A 6 -13.16 -5.32 4.03
CA VAL A 6 -12.80 -4.99 2.67
C VAL A 6 -11.73 -5.96 2.23
N SER A 7 -12.06 -6.79 1.26
CA SER A 7 -11.14 -7.80 0.76
C SER A 7 -9.86 -7.14 0.23
N LEU A 8 -8.73 -7.83 0.36
CA LEU A 8 -7.45 -7.39 -0.21
C LEU A 8 -7.53 -7.14 -1.73
N ASP A 9 -8.54 -7.68 -2.41
CA ASP A 9 -8.79 -7.44 -3.83
C ASP A 9 -9.38 -6.05 -4.09
N ASP A 10 -10.29 -5.57 -3.24
CA ASP A 10 -10.82 -4.21 -3.31
C ASP A 10 -9.70 -3.19 -3.04
N ALA A 11 -8.88 -3.45 -2.00
CA ALA A 11 -7.73 -2.62 -1.69
C ALA A 11 -6.69 -2.63 -2.82
N ALA A 12 -6.41 -3.78 -3.46
CA ALA A 12 -5.51 -3.85 -4.60
C ALA A 12 -6.00 -3.06 -5.83
N GLN A 13 -7.31 -3.01 -6.05
CA GLN A 13 -7.90 -2.17 -7.11
C GLN A 13 -7.69 -0.68 -6.83
N VAL A 14 -7.90 -0.24 -5.59
CA VAL A 14 -7.68 1.16 -5.20
C VAL A 14 -6.21 1.55 -5.37
N ILE A 15 -5.28 0.71 -4.90
CA ILE A 15 -3.84 0.93 -5.13
C ILE A 15 -3.54 1.10 -6.61
N SER A 16 -4.14 0.27 -7.47
CA SER A 16 -3.96 0.37 -8.93
C SER A 16 -4.55 1.68 -9.51
N LYS A 17 -5.73 2.12 -9.04
CA LYS A 17 -6.33 3.42 -9.43
C LYS A 17 -5.44 4.61 -9.07
N HIS A 18 -4.70 4.51 -7.98
CA HIS A 18 -3.72 5.52 -7.58
C HIS A 18 -2.36 5.41 -8.30
N GLY A 19 -2.23 4.54 -9.31
CA GLY A 19 -0.97 4.34 -10.05
C GLY A 19 0.05 3.51 -9.27
N GLY A 20 -0.39 2.82 -8.23
CA GLY A 20 0.40 1.92 -7.43
C GLY A 20 0.55 0.53 -8.03
N LYS A 21 1.50 -0.24 -7.50
CA LYS A 21 1.74 -1.65 -7.82
C LYS A 21 1.81 -2.47 -6.55
N VAL A 22 1.00 -3.53 -6.48
CA VAL A 22 1.08 -4.51 -5.40
C VAL A 22 2.34 -5.37 -5.58
N LYS A 23 3.11 -5.54 -4.51
CA LYS A 23 4.32 -6.37 -4.43
C LYS A 23 4.12 -7.64 -3.62
N GLY A 24 3.20 -7.61 -2.67
CA GLY A 24 2.87 -8.75 -1.83
C GLY A 24 1.56 -8.56 -1.10
N ARG A 25 1.03 -9.65 -0.58
CA ARG A 25 -0.18 -9.70 0.24
C ARG A 25 0.10 -10.58 1.46
N SER A 26 -0.32 -10.13 2.64
CA SER A 26 -0.31 -10.95 3.86
C SER A 26 -1.75 -11.24 4.26
N LEU A 27 -2.18 -12.51 4.09
CA LEU A 27 -3.53 -12.93 4.47
C LEU A 27 -3.72 -13.06 5.98
N ILE A 28 -2.63 -13.22 6.73
CA ILE A 28 -2.66 -13.39 8.19
C ILE A 28 -2.91 -12.03 8.88
N THR A 29 -2.31 -10.97 8.35
CA THR A 29 -2.40 -9.61 8.92
C THR A 29 -3.29 -8.67 8.12
N ASN A 30 -3.87 -9.14 7.02
CA ASN A 30 -4.67 -8.35 6.08
C ASN A 30 -3.91 -7.13 5.50
N ASP A 31 -2.63 -7.31 5.18
CA ASP A 31 -1.76 -6.24 4.68
C ASP A 31 -1.46 -6.36 3.18
N LEU A 32 -1.31 -5.20 2.53
CA LEU A 32 -0.76 -5.07 1.18
C LEU A 32 0.60 -4.37 1.22
N VAL A 33 1.62 -5.01 0.64
CA VAL A 33 2.89 -4.35 0.35
C VAL A 33 2.80 -3.75 -1.04
N VAL A 34 2.97 -2.43 -1.15
CA VAL A 34 2.74 -1.69 -2.38
C VAL A 34 3.89 -0.74 -2.70
N ILE A 35 4.05 -0.42 -3.98
CA ILE A 35 4.84 0.72 -4.44
C ILE A 35 3.84 1.73 -4.99
N VAL A 36 3.81 2.93 -4.41
CA VAL A 36 2.94 4.03 -4.83
C VAL A 36 3.75 5.31 -4.99
N PRO A 37 3.33 6.24 -5.86
CA PRO A 37 3.89 7.59 -5.85
C PRO A 37 3.64 8.27 -4.50
N MET A 38 4.61 9.04 -4.01
CA MET A 38 4.55 9.63 -2.67
C MET A 38 3.36 10.58 -2.50
N GLU A 39 3.02 11.30 -3.55
CA GLU A 39 1.87 12.22 -3.62
C GLU A 39 0.52 11.51 -3.51
N LYS A 40 0.47 10.18 -3.64
CA LYS A 40 -0.76 9.39 -3.53
C LYS A 40 -1.00 8.84 -2.13
N ILE A 41 -0.01 8.89 -1.24
CA ILE A 41 -0.12 8.36 0.13
C ILE A 41 -1.27 9.03 0.87
N SER A 42 -1.38 10.36 0.80
CA SER A 42 -2.47 11.08 1.46
C SER A 42 -3.84 10.71 0.89
N ALA A 43 -3.97 10.50 -0.42
CA ALA A 43 -5.24 10.09 -1.02
C ALA A 43 -5.64 8.68 -0.56
N ILE A 44 -4.69 7.74 -0.54
CA ILE A 44 -4.90 6.37 -0.07
C ILE A 44 -5.24 6.35 1.43
N ALA A 45 -4.59 7.19 2.24
CA ALA A 45 -4.86 7.29 3.68
C ALA A 45 -6.28 7.79 4.02
N ASN A 46 -6.98 8.41 3.07
CA ASN A 46 -8.36 8.88 3.25
C ASN A 46 -9.41 7.86 2.78
N GLU A 47 -9.01 6.69 2.31
CA GLU A 47 -9.93 5.61 1.95
C GLU A 47 -10.52 4.97 3.22
N ASP A 48 -11.83 4.74 3.25
CA ASP A 48 -12.58 4.29 4.44
C ASP A 48 -12.07 2.96 5.05
N PHE A 49 -11.35 2.16 4.26
CA PHE A 49 -10.84 0.84 4.64
C PHE A 49 -9.35 0.83 5.01
N VAL A 50 -8.66 1.96 4.93
CA VAL A 50 -7.25 2.06 5.29
C VAL A 50 -7.12 2.37 6.77
N GLN A 51 -6.58 1.43 7.54
CA GLN A 51 -6.39 1.59 8.97
C GLN A 51 -5.07 2.28 9.32
N TRP A 52 -4.00 1.96 8.61
CA TRP A 52 -2.66 2.53 8.81
C TRP A 52 -1.80 2.40 7.55
N ILE A 53 -0.75 3.21 7.46
CA ILE A 53 0.28 3.15 6.43
C ILE A 53 1.64 3.25 7.14
N ASP A 54 2.55 2.34 6.81
CA ASP A 54 3.95 2.45 7.22
C ASP A 54 4.85 2.50 5.99
N THR A 55 5.91 3.30 6.07
CA THR A 55 6.90 3.43 5.01
C THR A 55 8.04 2.47 5.29
N VAL A 56 8.12 1.38 4.53
CA VAL A 56 9.30 0.53 4.55
C VAL A 56 10.47 1.24 3.86
N PRO A 57 11.66 1.32 4.48
CA PRO A 57 12.82 1.88 3.81
C PRO A 57 13.08 1.10 2.51
N GLY A 58 13.38 1.84 1.45
CA GLY A 58 13.76 1.22 0.17
C GLY A 58 14.98 0.31 0.36
N PRO A 59 15.19 -0.66 -0.55
CA PRO A 59 16.40 -1.46 -0.53
C PRO A 59 17.62 -0.52 -0.53
N PRO A 60 18.71 -0.87 0.19
CA PRO A 60 19.89 -0.02 0.26
C PRO A 60 20.33 0.33 -1.16
N LYS A 61 20.48 1.64 -1.43
CA LYS A 61 21.05 2.09 -2.69
C LYS A 61 22.45 1.47 -2.79
N ARG A 62 22.73 0.74 -3.87
CA ARG A 62 24.12 0.38 -4.18
C ARG A 62 24.86 1.70 -4.38
N GLU A 63 25.71 2.08 -3.44
CA GLU A 63 26.70 3.12 -3.67
C GLU A 63 27.60 2.62 -4.80
N ASN A 64 27.45 3.23 -5.97
CA ASN A 64 28.42 3.04 -7.03
C ASN A 64 29.62 3.92 -6.68
N ASN A 65 30.61 3.34 -6.00
CA ASN A 65 31.90 3.97 -5.77
C ASN A 65 32.55 4.23 -7.14
N ARG A 66 32.44 5.47 -7.63
CA ARG A 66 33.22 6.01 -8.74
C ARG A 66 34.33 6.89 -8.19
#